data_AF-A0A2N1UZ14-F1
#
_entry.id   AF-A0A2N1UZ14-F1
#
_cell.length_a   1.000
_cell.length_b   1.000
_cell.length_c   1.000
_cell.angle_alpha   90.00
_cell.angle_beta   90.00
_cell.angle_gamma   90.00
#
_symmetry.space_group_name_H-M   'P 1'
#
loop_
_entity.id
_entity.type
_entity.pdbx_description
1 polymer ?
#
loop_
_entity_poly.entity_id
_entity_poly.type
_entity_poly.pdbx_seq_one_letter_code
_entity_poly.pdbx_strand_id
1 'polypeptide(L)'
;MTSISSLTNQIIRSYDRNGDGHIAIKAGQKFEGSHVVRDFRSEFDRDVITVTRYSHDKLFKAADKNGDGLVSRAELSNAIKLFDSNGDGKLTNSGPFWNRKGELKNFDKAYPERAELLEHHIIPKPQHPYPGHPAYPHQPYPGHPGFPHNPGFPHQQPGFPNHFPRRALASVSVGVSVA
;
A
#
# COMPACT_ATOMS: atom_id res chain seq x y z
N MET A 1 9.96 -9.99 -7.42
CA MET A 1 9.17 -11.15 -7.90
C MET A 1 8.76 -11.94 -6.68
N THR A 2 7.53 -12.42 -6.62
CA THR A 2 7.02 -13.15 -5.45
C THR A 2 6.85 -14.61 -5.84
N SER A 3 7.48 -15.56 -5.14
CA SER A 3 7.25 -16.97 -5.46
C SER A 3 5.84 -17.39 -5.06
N ILE A 4 5.24 -18.29 -5.85
CA ILE A 4 3.89 -18.79 -5.57
C ILE A 4 3.84 -19.44 -4.19
N SER A 5 4.86 -20.23 -3.84
CA SER A 5 4.92 -20.86 -2.52
C SER A 5 5.01 -19.85 -1.38
N SER A 6 5.76 -18.75 -1.56
CA SER A 6 5.84 -17.70 -0.54
C SER A 6 4.51 -16.97 -0.38
N LEU A 7 3.84 -16.63 -1.48
CA LEU A 7 2.52 -16.00 -1.46
C LEU A 7 1.47 -16.91 -0.82
N THR A 8 1.47 -18.19 -1.19
CA THR A 8 0.58 -19.21 -0.60
C THR A 8 0.77 -19.29 0.91
N ASN A 9 2.02 -19.36 1.38
CA ASN A 9 2.33 -19.43 2.81
C ASN A 9 1.96 -18.15 3.55
N GLN A 10 2.13 -17.00 2.92
CA GLN A 10 1.73 -15.72 3.50
C GLN A 10 0.21 -15.70 3.72
N ILE A 11 -0.57 -16.10 2.72
CA ILE A 11 -2.03 -16.15 2.82
C ILE A 11 -2.45 -17.15 3.91
N ILE A 12 -1.90 -18.38 3.90
CA ILE A 12 -2.21 -19.36 4.95
C ILE A 12 -1.90 -18.78 6.32
N ARG A 13 -0.71 -18.22 6.56
CA ARG A 13 -0.36 -17.64 7.87
C ARG A 13 -1.30 -16.53 8.34
N SER A 14 -1.89 -15.77 7.42
CA SER A 14 -2.83 -14.69 7.77
C SER A 14 -4.23 -15.20 8.11
N TYR A 15 -4.61 -16.39 7.65
CA TYR A 15 -6.00 -16.87 7.69
C TYR A 15 -6.19 -18.21 8.44
N ASP A 16 -5.24 -19.14 8.36
CA ASP A 16 -5.19 -20.38 9.14
C ASP A 16 -4.92 -20.05 10.62
N ARG A 17 -5.99 -19.89 11.41
CA ARG A 17 -5.91 -19.46 12.81
C ARG A 17 -5.78 -20.64 13.75
N ASN A 18 -6.23 -21.82 13.35
CA ASN A 18 -6.09 -23.03 14.14
C ASN A 18 -4.74 -23.75 13.90
N GLY A 19 -3.99 -23.37 12.86
CA GLY A 19 -2.66 -23.87 12.54
C GLY A 19 -2.67 -25.25 11.89
N ASP A 20 -3.77 -25.67 11.27
CA ASP A 20 -3.94 -27.00 10.68
C ASP A 20 -3.51 -27.10 9.21
N GLY A 21 -3.04 -25.99 8.63
CA GLY A 21 -2.61 -25.90 7.24
C GLY A 21 -3.74 -25.77 6.23
N HIS A 22 -4.99 -25.66 6.68
CA HIS A 22 -6.18 -25.43 5.89
C HIS A 22 -6.86 -24.12 6.34
N ILE A 23 -7.58 -23.49 5.42
CA ILE A 23 -8.37 -22.30 5.74
C ILE A 23 -9.84 -22.70 5.70
N ALA A 24 -10.51 -22.67 6.85
CA ALA A 24 -11.94 -22.99 6.91
C ALA A 24 -12.80 -21.84 6.36
N ILE A 25 -13.55 -22.07 5.28
CA ILE A 25 -14.32 -21.01 4.60
C ILE A 25 -15.84 -21.20 4.64
N LYS A 26 -16.32 -22.30 5.24
CA LYS A 26 -17.75 -22.57 5.38
C LYS A 26 -18.30 -22.10 6.73
N ALA A 27 -19.49 -21.51 6.69
CA ALA A 27 -20.25 -21.17 7.89
C ALA A 27 -20.68 -22.47 8.60
N GLY A 28 -20.08 -22.74 9.76
CA GLY A 28 -20.31 -23.98 10.53
C GLY A 28 -19.02 -24.49 11.19
N GLN A 29 -17.88 -24.26 10.55
CA GLN A 29 -16.57 -24.31 11.20
C GLN A 29 -16.20 -22.90 11.70
N LYS A 30 -15.11 -22.76 12.47
CA LYS A 30 -14.58 -21.43 12.80
C LYS A 30 -14.16 -20.73 11.51
N PHE A 31 -15.03 -19.91 10.94
CA PHE A 31 -14.82 -19.26 9.64
C PHE A 31 -13.54 -18.41 9.62
N GLU A 32 -12.56 -18.86 8.87
CA GLU A 32 -11.21 -18.31 8.69
C GLU A 32 -11.03 -17.58 7.37
N GLY A 33 -12.06 -17.51 6.52
CA GLY A 33 -12.01 -16.72 5.27
C GLY A 33 -11.86 -15.20 5.47
N SER A 34 -11.90 -14.72 6.71
CA SER A 34 -11.58 -13.34 7.08
C SER A 34 -10.80 -13.25 8.38
N HIS A 35 -9.93 -12.25 8.49
CA HIS A 35 -9.26 -11.88 9.73
C HIS A 35 -9.52 -10.40 10.05
N VAL A 36 -9.48 -10.05 11.34
CA VAL A 36 -9.72 -8.69 11.82
C VAL A 36 -8.41 -8.15 12.36
N VAL A 37 -8.03 -6.96 11.88
CA VAL A 37 -6.86 -6.22 12.35
C VAL A 37 -7.37 -5.01 13.12
N ARG A 38 -6.71 -4.73 14.25
CA ARG A 38 -6.94 -3.53 15.04
C ARG A 38 -5.69 -2.67 14.98
N ASP A 39 -5.80 -1.53 14.32
CA ASP A 39 -4.74 -0.54 14.22
C ASP A 39 -4.95 0.55 15.26
N PHE A 40 -3.86 0.92 15.93
CA PHE A 40 -3.81 2.04 16.85
C PHE A 40 -2.81 3.07 16.32
N ARG A 41 -3.27 4.31 16.14
CA ARG A 41 -2.44 5.44 15.73
C ARG A 41 -2.53 6.53 16.77
N SER A 42 -1.40 6.82 17.42
CA SER A 42 -1.27 7.95 18.33
C SER A 42 -0.89 9.21 17.54
N GLU A 43 -1.74 10.22 17.56
CA GLU A 43 -1.48 11.57 17.07
C GLU A 43 -1.20 12.52 18.25
N PHE A 44 -0.86 13.79 17.95
CA PHE A 44 -0.52 14.77 18.98
C PHE A 44 -1.71 15.10 19.89
N ASP A 45 -2.88 15.32 19.29
CA ASP A 45 -4.11 15.78 19.94
C ASP A 45 -5.15 14.66 20.13
N ARG A 46 -4.92 13.46 19.61
CA ARG A 46 -5.85 12.34 19.66
C ARG A 46 -5.17 10.99 19.49
N ASP A 47 -5.83 9.94 19.94
CA ASP A 47 -5.58 8.58 19.53
C ASP A 47 -6.68 8.11 18.58
N VAL A 48 -6.30 7.37 17.54
CA VAL A 48 -7.21 6.82 16.54
C VAL A 48 -7.10 5.30 16.58
N ILE A 49 -8.24 4.64 16.78
CA ILE A 49 -8.36 3.18 16.73
C ILE A 49 -9.20 2.82 15.52
N THR A 50 -8.63 2.02 14.62
CA THR A 50 -9.30 1.51 13.43
C THR A 50 -9.40 0.00 13.51
N VAL A 51 -10.60 -0.55 13.33
CA VAL A 51 -10.81 -2.00 13.26
C VAL A 51 -11.22 -2.33 11.83
N THR A 52 -10.37 -3.09 11.13
CA THR A 52 -10.56 -3.44 9.72
C THR A 52 -10.64 -4.96 9.59
N ARG A 53 -11.66 -5.45 8.89
CA ARG A 53 -11.76 -6.84 8.47
C ARG A 53 -11.18 -7.00 7.07
N TYR A 54 -10.28 -7.95 6.91
CA TYR A 54 -9.72 -8.34 5.62
C TYR A 54 -10.27 -9.70 5.20
N SER A 55 -10.73 -9.84 3.95
CA SER A 55 -11.19 -11.11 3.39
C SER A 55 -10.68 -11.37 1.97
N HIS A 56 -10.47 -12.66 1.67
CA HIS A 56 -10.08 -13.16 0.35
C HIS A 56 -11.18 -14.08 -0.22
N ASP A 57 -12.45 -13.72 0.00
CA ASP A 57 -13.62 -14.59 -0.31
C ASP A 57 -13.61 -15.13 -1.74
N LYS A 58 -13.23 -14.31 -2.72
CA LYS A 58 -13.21 -14.70 -4.13
C LYS A 58 -12.07 -15.66 -4.44
N LEU A 59 -10.90 -15.47 -3.81
CA LEU A 59 -9.76 -16.38 -3.96
C LEU A 59 -10.12 -17.74 -3.38
N PHE A 60 -10.62 -17.76 -2.14
CA PHE A 60 -10.89 -19.01 -1.44
C PHE A 60 -12.00 -19.82 -2.10
N LYS A 61 -13.08 -19.17 -2.54
CA LYS A 61 -14.13 -19.84 -3.33
C LYS A 61 -13.62 -20.39 -4.66
N ALA A 62 -12.61 -19.76 -5.27
CA ALA A 62 -12.02 -20.25 -6.52
C ALA A 62 -11.00 -21.37 -6.30
N ALA A 63 -10.35 -21.38 -5.13
CA ALA A 63 -9.36 -22.36 -4.71
C ALA A 63 -9.98 -23.65 -4.19
N ASP A 64 -11.08 -23.58 -3.43
CA ASP A 64 -11.87 -24.74 -2.97
C ASP A 64 -12.46 -25.49 -4.18
N LYS A 65 -11.69 -26.44 -4.73
CA LYS A 65 -12.06 -27.18 -5.96
C LYS A 65 -12.91 -28.39 -5.65
N ASN A 66 -12.69 -29.00 -4.49
CA ASN A 66 -13.42 -30.17 -4.05
C ASN A 66 -14.76 -29.80 -3.37
N GLY A 67 -14.97 -28.54 -2.99
CA GLY A 67 -16.20 -28.03 -2.40
C GLY A 67 -16.40 -28.45 -0.94
N ASP A 68 -15.34 -28.86 -0.25
CA ASP A 68 -15.43 -29.33 1.13
C ASP A 68 -15.51 -28.17 2.14
N GLY A 69 -15.26 -26.94 1.70
CA GLY A 69 -15.28 -25.74 2.53
C GLY A 69 -13.99 -25.51 3.32
N LEU A 70 -12.92 -26.25 2.99
CA LEU A 70 -11.56 -26.07 3.46
C LEU A 70 -10.68 -25.74 2.25
N VAL A 71 -9.82 -24.74 2.39
CA VAL A 71 -8.82 -24.47 1.35
C VAL A 71 -7.48 -24.99 1.80
N SER A 72 -7.01 -26.06 1.16
CA SER A 72 -5.69 -26.60 1.40
C SER A 72 -4.59 -25.76 0.73
N ARG A 73 -3.35 -25.92 1.19
CA ARG A 73 -2.18 -25.30 0.56
C ARG A 73 -2.04 -25.65 -0.92
N ALA A 74 -2.36 -26.89 -1.29
CA ALA A 74 -2.25 -27.35 -2.68
C ALA A 74 -3.28 -26.64 -3.57
N GLU A 75 -4.53 -26.56 -3.12
CA GLU A 75 -5.62 -25.86 -3.80
C GLU A 75 -5.33 -24.39 -3.99
N LEU A 76 -4.88 -23.72 -2.93
CA LEU A 76 -4.51 -22.31 -2.99
C LEU A 76 -3.34 -22.07 -3.95
N SER A 77 -2.29 -22.89 -3.87
CA SER A 77 -1.15 -22.78 -4.79
C SER A 77 -1.58 -23.03 -6.24
N ASN A 78 -2.48 -23.97 -6.49
CA ASN A 78 -2.97 -24.26 -7.83
C ASN A 78 -3.82 -23.10 -8.38
N ALA A 79 -4.63 -22.44 -7.54
CA ALA A 79 -5.37 -21.25 -7.94
C ALA A 79 -4.43 -20.08 -8.32
N ILE A 80 -3.35 -19.88 -7.56
CA ILE A 80 -2.34 -18.84 -7.83
C ILE A 80 -1.56 -19.16 -9.12
N LYS A 81 -1.20 -20.43 -9.35
CA LYS A 81 -0.48 -20.90 -10.55
C LYS A 81 -1.20 -20.56 -11.86
N LEU A 82 -2.52 -20.35 -11.85
CA LEU A 82 -3.25 -19.92 -13.05
C LEU A 82 -2.80 -18.56 -13.60
N PHE A 83 -2.07 -17.77 -12.80
CA PHE A 83 -1.56 -16.45 -13.18
C PHE A 83 -0.09 -16.47 -13.59
N ASP A 84 0.63 -17.54 -13.26
CA ASP A 84 2.01 -17.79 -13.67
C ASP A 84 2.03 -18.20 -15.14
N SER A 85 2.15 -17.20 -16.02
CA SER A 85 1.98 -17.38 -17.46
C SER A 85 3.25 -17.93 -18.13
N ASN A 86 4.41 -17.72 -17.49
CA ASN A 86 5.70 -18.20 -17.99
C ASN A 86 6.13 -19.53 -17.34
N GLY A 87 5.40 -19.99 -16.31
CA GLY A 87 5.64 -21.27 -15.64
C GLY A 87 6.91 -21.29 -14.78
N ASP A 88 7.40 -20.14 -14.34
CA ASP A 88 8.65 -20.03 -13.58
C ASP A 88 8.47 -20.23 -12.07
N GLY A 89 7.23 -20.46 -11.62
CA GLY A 89 6.85 -20.65 -10.22
C GLY A 89 6.78 -19.35 -9.43
N LYS A 90 6.81 -18.19 -10.10
CA LYS A 90 6.77 -16.86 -9.49
C LYS A 90 5.74 -15.98 -10.19
N LEU A 91 5.30 -14.96 -9.48
CA LEU A 91 4.49 -13.89 -10.04
C LEU A 91 5.33 -12.62 -10.15
N THR A 92 5.46 -12.14 -11.37
CA THR A 92 6.14 -10.89 -11.69
C THR A 92 5.24 -9.67 -11.40
N ASN A 93 5.78 -8.60 -10.83
CA ASN A 93 5.02 -7.36 -10.55
C ASN A 93 4.93 -6.45 -11.81
N SER A 94 5.87 -6.62 -12.73
CA SER A 94 5.99 -5.83 -13.96
C SER A 94 5.98 -6.78 -15.16
N GLY A 95 5.23 -6.43 -16.19
CA GLY A 95 5.28 -7.16 -17.45
C GLY A 95 6.58 -6.88 -18.23
N PRO A 96 6.89 -7.68 -19.26
CA PRO A 96 8.11 -7.52 -20.07
C PRO A 96 8.15 -6.21 -20.89
N PHE A 97 7.04 -5.47 -20.96
CA PHE A 97 6.92 -4.19 -21.66
C PHE A 97 6.15 -3.19 -20.79
N TRP A 98 6.41 -1.89 -20.98
CA TRP A 98 5.82 -0.79 -20.19
C TRP A 98 4.29 -0.74 -20.20
N ASN A 99 3.64 -1.40 -21.16
CA ASN A 99 2.18 -1.46 -21.31
C ASN A 99 1.53 -2.74 -20.76
N ARG A 100 2.30 -3.72 -20.26
CA ARG A 100 1.74 -4.95 -19.65
C ARG A 100 1.79 -4.90 -18.13
N LYS A 101 0.66 -5.19 -17.49
CA LYS A 101 0.60 -5.46 -16.05
C LYS A 101 1.29 -6.80 -15.77
N GLY A 102 2.07 -6.86 -14.69
CA GLY A 102 2.69 -8.10 -14.25
C GLY A 102 1.65 -9.11 -13.75
N GLU A 103 2.04 -10.38 -13.68
CA GLU A 103 1.21 -11.50 -13.26
C GLU A 103 0.63 -11.30 -11.85
N LEU A 104 1.44 -10.75 -10.94
CA LEU A 104 0.99 -10.43 -9.58
C LEU A 104 -0.15 -9.40 -9.59
N LYS A 105 -0.04 -8.37 -10.43
CA LYS A 105 -1.12 -7.36 -10.56
C LYS A 105 -2.39 -7.95 -11.18
N ASN A 106 -2.25 -8.94 -12.06
CA ASN A 106 -3.40 -9.64 -12.62
C ASN A 106 -4.07 -10.51 -11.55
N PHE A 107 -3.29 -11.19 -10.72
CA PHE A 107 -3.76 -11.94 -9.56
C PHE A 107 -4.51 -11.02 -8.58
N ASP A 108 -3.89 -9.93 -8.12
CA ASP A 108 -4.49 -8.98 -7.18
C ASP A 108 -5.79 -8.36 -7.73
N LYS A 109 -5.83 -8.10 -9.05
CA LYS A 109 -7.04 -7.60 -9.71
C LYS A 109 -8.14 -8.67 -9.78
N ALA A 110 -7.77 -9.92 -10.06
CA ALA A 110 -8.73 -11.01 -10.17
C ALA A 110 -9.29 -11.41 -8.81
N TYR A 111 -8.46 -11.37 -7.78
CA TYR A 111 -8.75 -11.76 -6.41
C TYR A 111 -8.34 -10.65 -5.43
N PRO A 112 -9.05 -9.51 -5.45
CA PRO A 112 -8.73 -8.43 -4.54
C PRO A 112 -8.99 -8.86 -3.09
N GLU A 113 -8.06 -8.56 -2.21
CA GLU A 113 -8.31 -8.55 -0.77
C GLU A 113 -9.32 -7.43 -0.49
N ARG A 114 -10.42 -7.78 0.18
CA ARG A 114 -11.43 -6.82 0.59
C ARG A 114 -11.12 -6.34 1.99
N ALA A 115 -11.07 -5.04 2.18
CA ALA A 115 -10.99 -4.39 3.49
C ALA A 115 -12.35 -3.76 3.82
N GLU A 116 -12.93 -4.16 4.94
CA GLU A 116 -14.18 -3.64 5.48
C GLU A 116 -13.88 -2.93 6.81
N LEU A 117 -14.13 -1.62 6.87
CA LEU A 117 -14.00 -0.85 8.10
C LEU A 117 -15.16 -1.21 9.03
N LEU A 118 -14.84 -1.85 10.16
CA LEU A 118 -15.83 -2.23 11.16
C LEU A 118 -16.04 -1.12 12.18
N GLU A 119 -14.94 -0.55 12.68
CA GLU A 119 -14.98 0.50 13.70
C GLU A 119 -13.89 1.54 13.47
N HIS A 120 -14.20 2.79 13.82
CA HIS A 120 -13.26 3.90 13.80
C HIS A 120 -13.54 4.82 14.99
N HIS A 121 -12.64 4.83 15.96
CA HIS A 121 -12.76 5.62 17.20
C HIS A 121 -11.67 6.68 17.26
N ILE A 122 -12.07 7.90 17.65
CA ILE A 122 -11.16 9.01 17.92
C ILE A 122 -11.26 9.33 19.41
N ILE A 123 -10.14 9.27 20.11
CA ILE A 123 -10.02 9.57 21.53
C ILE A 123 -9.21 10.87 21.64
N PRO A 124 -9.83 12.02 21.91
CA PRO A 124 -9.10 13.27 22.12
C PRO A 124 -8.15 13.13 23.31
N LYS A 125 -6.93 13.63 23.16
CA LYS A 125 -5.98 13.75 24.26
C LYS A 125 -6.27 15.01 25.05
N PRO A 126 -6.11 14.99 26.38
CA PRO A 126 -6.12 16.22 27.16
C PRO A 126 -5.06 17.15 26.57
N GLN A 127 -5.45 18.37 26.20
CA GLN A 127 -4.46 19.39 25.86
C GLN A 127 -3.63 19.63 27.12
N HIS A 128 -2.36 19.24 27.10
CA HIS A 128 -1.46 19.71 28.14
C HIS A 128 -1.47 21.24 28.06
N PRO A 129 -1.81 21.96 29.15
CA PRO A 129 -1.56 23.39 29.18
C PRO A 129 -0.08 23.54 28.86
N TYR A 130 0.24 24.22 27.75
CA TYR A 130 1.63 24.57 27.47
C TYR A 130 2.20 25.14 28.77
N PRO A 131 3.32 24.62 29.31
CA PRO A 131 3.96 25.23 30.45
C PRO A 131 4.10 26.69 30.07
N GLY A 132 3.39 27.58 30.79
CA GLY A 132 3.30 28.98 30.43
C GLY A 132 4.71 29.42 30.14
N HIS A 133 4.97 29.87 28.91
CA HIS A 133 6.30 30.30 28.52
C HIS A 133 6.78 31.20 29.64
N PRO A 134 7.91 30.90 30.31
CA PRO A 134 8.44 31.83 31.29
C PRO A 134 8.51 33.15 30.55
N ALA A 135 7.87 34.18 31.10
CA ALA A 135 7.94 35.51 30.54
C ALA A 135 9.44 35.81 30.45
N TYR A 136 10.03 35.66 29.26
CA TYR A 136 11.41 36.03 29.05
C TYR A 136 11.41 37.52 29.41
N PRO A 137 12.11 37.93 30.48
CA PRO A 137 12.23 39.35 30.75
C PRO A 137 12.76 39.95 29.46
N HIS A 138 12.04 40.94 28.92
CA HIS A 138 12.53 41.75 27.82
C HIS A 138 13.84 42.36 28.31
N GLN A 139 14.97 41.69 28.04
CA GLN A 139 16.24 42.33 28.18
C GLN A 139 16.22 43.45 27.15
N PRO A 140 16.33 44.72 27.55
CA PRO A 140 16.52 45.78 26.58
C PRO A 140 17.74 45.40 25.76
N TYR A 141 17.58 45.31 24.45
CA TYR A 141 18.69 45.08 23.53
C TYR A 141 19.80 46.08 23.90
N PRO A 142 20.98 45.63 24.36
CA PRO A 142 22.09 46.54 24.55
C PRO A 142 22.39 47.15 23.19
N GLY A 143 22.37 48.49 23.14
CA GLY A 143 22.41 49.27 21.92
C GLY A 143 23.44 48.73 20.94
N HIS A 144 22.96 48.28 19.77
CA HIS A 144 23.81 48.01 18.63
C HIS A 144 24.51 49.31 18.25
N PRO A 145 25.86 49.40 18.30
CA PRO A 145 26.57 50.48 17.66
C PRO A 145 26.34 50.35 16.15
N GLY A 146 26.04 51.48 15.51
CA GLY A 146 25.56 51.57 14.14
C GLY A 146 26.36 50.73 13.15
N PHE A 147 25.65 49.94 12.35
CA PHE A 147 26.18 49.41 11.11
C PHE A 147 26.32 50.58 10.11
N PRO A 148 27.49 50.79 9.50
CA PRO A 148 27.61 51.74 8.40
C PRO A 148 26.77 51.26 7.22
N HIS A 149 26.10 52.22 6.57
CA HIS A 149 25.35 51.99 5.33
C HIS A 149 26.25 51.32 4.30
N ASN A 150 25.84 50.12 3.85
CA ASN A 150 26.44 49.44 2.71
C ASN A 150 25.58 49.73 1.47
N PRO A 151 26.03 50.57 0.52
CA PRO A 151 25.27 50.85 -0.68
C PRO A 151 25.54 49.76 -1.73
N GLY A 152 24.47 49.05 -2.12
CA GLY A 152 24.40 48.41 -3.43
C GLY A 152 24.86 46.96 -3.50
N PHE A 153 23.95 46.03 -3.24
CA PHE A 153 23.95 44.72 -3.90
C PHE A 153 22.67 44.59 -4.72
N PRO A 154 22.73 44.54 -6.06
CA PRO A 154 21.56 44.27 -6.88
C PRO A 154 21.08 42.83 -6.64
N HIS A 155 19.77 42.68 -6.42
CA HIS A 155 19.09 41.39 -6.36
C HIS A 155 19.35 40.59 -7.64
N GLN A 156 20.18 39.55 -7.54
CA GLN A 156 20.11 38.42 -8.47
C GLN A 156 19.20 37.36 -7.85
N GLN A 157 17.97 37.27 -8.35
CA GLN A 157 17.14 36.10 -8.16
C GLN A 157 17.82 34.91 -8.86
N PRO A 158 18.06 33.77 -8.19
CA PRO A 158 18.40 32.55 -8.89
C PRO A 158 17.13 32.05 -9.61
N GLY A 159 17.09 32.29 -10.93
CA GLY A 159 16.10 31.68 -11.82
C GLY A 159 16.28 30.17 -11.83
N PHE A 160 15.22 29.45 -11.48
CA PHE A 160 15.14 28.01 -11.67
C PHE A 160 15.09 27.70 -13.18
N PRO A 161 15.93 26.79 -13.70
CA PRO A 161 15.77 26.30 -15.07
C PRO A 161 14.57 25.36 -15.13
N ASN A 162 13.46 25.85 -15.69
CA ASN A 162 12.42 25.00 -16.26
C ASN A 162 13.00 24.29 -17.49
N HIS A 163 13.36 23.02 -17.33
CA HIS A 163 13.63 22.11 -18.46
C HIS A 163 12.52 21.07 -18.53
N PHE A 164 11.47 21.41 -19.28
CA PHE A 164 10.60 20.41 -19.91
C PHE A 164 11.20 20.08 -21.28
N PRO A 165 11.58 18.83 -21.57
CA PRO A 165 11.77 18.43 -22.95
C PRO A 165 10.39 18.26 -23.62
N ARG A 166 10.06 19.21 -24.51
CA ARG A 166 9.06 18.98 -25.57
C ARG A 166 9.61 17.89 -26.49
N ARG A 167 9.00 16.70 -26.46
CA ARG A 167 9.27 15.67 -27.47
C ARG A 167 8.36 15.87 -28.67
N ALA A 168 9.01 15.97 -29.82
CA ALA A 168 8.44 16.14 -31.14
C ALA A 168 7.49 14.99 -31.53
N LEU A 169 6.41 15.35 -32.21
CA LEU A 169 5.58 14.44 -32.98
C LEU A 169 6.37 14.05 -34.24
N ALA A 170 6.73 12.78 -34.35
CA ALA A 170 7.16 12.18 -35.61
C ALA A 170 6.08 11.17 -36.02
N SER A 171 5.26 11.60 -36.98
CA SER A 171 4.32 10.77 -37.73
C SER A 171 5.13 9.79 -38.57
N VAL A 172 4.92 8.49 -38.37
CA VAL A 172 5.36 7.46 -39.32
C VAL A 172 4.13 6.72 -39.81
N SER A 173 3.86 6.91 -41.10
CA SER A 173 2.85 6.25 -41.90
C SER A 173 3.16 4.76 -42.04
N VAL A 174 2.16 3.93 -41.75
CA VAL A 174 2.18 2.48 -42.04
C VAL A 174 1.87 2.28 -43.51
N GLY A 175 2.84 1.75 -44.26
CA GLY A 175 2.62 1.19 -45.58
C GLY A 175 1.86 -0.12 -45.48
N VAL A 176 0.70 -0.17 -46.12
CA VAL A 176 -0.04 -1.41 -46.42
C VAL A 176 0.67 -2.08 -47.59
N SER A 177 1.09 -3.33 -47.41
CA SER A 177 1.41 -4.22 -48.53
C SER A 177 0.60 -5.49 -48.36
N VAL A 178 -0.32 -5.66 -49.29
CA VAL A 178 -1.11 -6.86 -49.53
C VAL A 178 -0.46 -7.54 -50.72
N ALA A 179 -0.05 -8.79 -50.54
CA ALA A 179 0.16 -9.77 -51.60
C ALA A 179 -0.07 -11.16 -51.00
#